data_AF-A0A348PEH2-F1
#
_entry.id   AF-A0A348PEH2-F1
#
_cell.length_a   1.000
_cell.length_b   1.000
_cell.length_c   1.000
_cell.angle_alpha   90.00
_cell.angle_beta   90.00
_cell.angle_gamma   90.00
#
_symmetry.space_group_name_H-M   'P 1'
#
loop_
_entity.id
_entity.type
_entity.pdbx_description
1 polymer ?
#
loop_
_entity_poly.entity_id
_entity_poly.type
_entity_poly.pdbx_seq_one_letter_code
_entity_poly.pdbx_strand_id
1 'polypeptide(L)' 'AGVQAIFLECHPDPPKSKSDAGTIQPLAEIPALLKRLKAIRTALTA' A
#
# COMPACT_ATOMS: atom_id res chain seq x y z
N ALA A 1 9.80 -0.74 14.19
CA ALA A 1 10.48 0.07 13.16
C ALA A 1 9.50 1.12 12.62
N GLY A 2 9.95 2.33 12.33
CA GLY A 2 9.16 3.41 11.71
C GLY A 2 9.92 4.00 10.52
N VAL A 3 9.20 4.47 9.51
CA VAL A 3 9.78 4.97 8.24
C VAL A 3 9.16 6.32 7.87
N GLN A 4 9.88 7.11 7.06
CA GLN A 4 9.39 8.38 6.55
C GLN A 4 8.41 8.21 5.38
N ALA A 5 8.59 7.17 4.59
CA ALA A 5 7.75 6.87 3.43
C ALA A 5 7.71 5.37 3.16
N ILE A 6 6.72 4.96 2.36
CA ILE A 6 6.67 3.63 1.74
C ILE A 6 6.52 3.79 0.23
N PHE A 7 7.09 2.86 -0.50
CA PHE A 7 6.83 2.67 -1.92
C PHE A 7 6.03 1.38 -2.09
N LEU A 8 4.99 1.42 -2.93
CA LEU A 8 4.15 0.28 -3.23
C LEU A 8 3.65 0.36 -4.66
N GLU A 9 3.66 -0.77 -5.35
CA GLU A 9 3.10 -0.89 -6.68
C GLU A 9 1.63 -1.31 -6.59
N CYS A 10 0.79 -0.82 -7.49
CA CYS A 10 -0.60 -1.24 -7.57
C CYS A 10 -1.12 -1.26 -9.01
N HIS A 11 -2.11 -2.11 -9.26
CA HIS A 11 -2.74 -2.26 -10.57
C HIS A 11 -4.26 -2.46 -10.42
N PRO A 12 -5.10 -1.98 -11.36
CA PRO A 12 -6.54 -2.25 -11.35
C PRO A 12 -6.89 -3.75 -11.42
N ASP A 13 -6.00 -4.55 -12.01
CA ASP A 13 -6.16 -6.00 -12.23
C ASP A 13 -4.79 -6.70 -12.11
N PRO A 14 -4.28 -7.00 -10.90
CA PRO A 14 -2.91 -7.51 -10.68
C PRO A 14 -2.48 -8.68 -11.58
N PRO A 15 -3.33 -9.70 -11.83
CA PRO A 15 -3.00 -10.78 -12.77
C PRO A 15 -2.69 -10.33 -14.21
N LYS A 16 -3.18 -9.17 -14.65
CA LYS A 16 -2.88 -8.60 -15.98
C LYS A 16 -1.68 -7.66 -15.99
N SER A 17 -1.03 -7.45 -14.85
CA SER A 17 0.18 -6.64 -14.82
C SER A 17 1.28 -7.27 -15.67
N LYS A 18 1.93 -6.46 -16.50
CA LYS A 18 3.05 -6.92 -17.36
C LYS A 18 4.36 -7.12 -16.59
N SER A 19 4.41 -6.67 -15.35
CA SER A 19 5.52 -6.86 -14.41
C SER A 19 4.94 -7.15 -13.03
N ASP A 20 5.64 -7.95 -12.22
CA ASP A 20 5.37 -8.06 -10.79
C ASP A 20 3.93 -8.46 -10.41
N ALA A 21 3.24 -9.20 -11.28
CA ALA A 21 1.85 -9.63 -11.07
C ALA A 21 1.64 -10.40 -9.74
N GLY A 22 2.69 -11.05 -9.22
CA GLY A 22 2.67 -11.77 -7.94
C GLY A 22 2.86 -10.91 -6.69
N THR A 23 3.28 -9.65 -6.82
CA THR A 23 3.60 -8.75 -5.69
C THR A 23 2.85 -7.42 -5.75
N ILE A 24 2.42 -6.97 -6.93
CA ILE A 24 1.65 -5.75 -7.14
C ILE A 24 0.27 -5.81 -6.46
N GLN A 25 -0.11 -4.74 -5.77
CA GLN A 25 -1.32 -4.73 -4.95
C GLN A 25 -2.58 -4.35 -5.78
N PRO A 26 -3.78 -4.81 -5.40
CA PRO A 26 -5.01 -4.33 -6.02
C PRO A 26 -5.22 -2.83 -5.75
N LEU A 27 -5.39 -2.04 -6.82
CA LEU A 27 -5.54 -0.57 -6.71
C LEU A 27 -6.73 -0.18 -5.81
N ALA A 28 -7.82 -0.93 -5.88
CA ALA A 28 -9.03 -0.66 -5.10
C ALA A 28 -8.81 -0.78 -3.57
N GLU A 29 -7.79 -1.54 -3.13
CA GLU A 29 -7.51 -1.75 -1.71
C GLU A 29 -6.56 -0.71 -1.10
N ILE A 30 -5.85 0.05 -1.94
CA ILE A 30 -4.84 1.03 -1.51
C ILE A 30 -5.42 2.09 -0.57
N PRO A 31 -6.61 2.68 -0.81
CA PRO A 31 -7.18 3.67 0.13
C PRO A 31 -7.36 3.12 1.55
N ALA A 32 -7.82 1.87 1.67
CA ALA A 32 -8.01 1.21 2.97
C ALA A 32 -6.67 0.89 3.65
N LEU A 33 -5.65 0.49 2.90
CA LEU A 33 -4.28 0.32 3.40
C LEU A 33 -3.72 1.64 3.94
N LEU A 34 -3.78 2.73 3.15
CA LEU A 34 -3.26 4.04 3.55
C LEU A 34 -3.97 4.57 4.81
N LYS A 35 -5.28 4.37 4.95
CA LYS A 35 -6.03 4.72 6.16
C LYS A 35 -5.48 4.01 7.40
N ARG A 36 -5.18 2.70 7.29
CA ARG A 36 -4.60 1.90 8.38
C ARG A 36 -3.18 2.36 8.73
N LEU A 37 -2.33 2.56 7.73
CA LEU A 37 -0.95 3.03 7.94
C LEU A 37 -0.91 4.41 8.61
N LYS A 38 -1.78 5.33 8.17
CA LYS A 38 -1.93 6.65 8.80
C LYS A 38 -2.33 6.51 10.27
N ALA A 39 -3.32 5.68 10.59
CA ALA A 39 -3.76 5.48 11.96
C ALA A 39 -2.64 4.97 12.87
N ILE A 40 -1.86 3.98 12.41
CA ILE A 40 -0.68 3.47 13.14
C ILE A 40 0.37 4.57 13.32
N ARG A 41 0.69 5.31 12.24
CA ARG A 41 1.66 6.41 12.31
C ARG A 41 1.23 7.45 13.33
N THR A 42 -0.03 7.89 13.27
CA THR A 42 -0.60 8.86 14.22
C THR A 42 -0.54 8.33 15.66
N ALA A 43 -0.90 7.08 15.92
CA ALA A 43 -0.89 6.53 17.28
C ALA A 43 0.53 6.47 17.91
N LEU A 44 1.58 6.43 17.09
CA LEU A 44 2.97 6.38 17.55
C LEU A 44 3.66 7.75 17.55
N THR A 45 3.05 8.78 16.96
CA THR A 45 3.65 10.12 16.85
C THR A 45 2.77 11.25 17.39
N ALA A 46 1.59 10.93 17.90
CA ALA A 46 0.78 11.84 18.71
C ALA A 46 1.34 11.88 20.14
#